data_AF-A0A965VAN1-F1
#
_entry.id   AF-A0A965VAN1-F1
#
_cell.length_a   1.000
_cell.length_b   1.000
_cell.length_c   1.000
_cell.angle_alpha   90.00
_cell.angle_beta   90.00
_cell.angle_gamma   90.00
#
_symmetry.space_group_name_H-M   'P 1'
#
loop_
_entity.id
_entity.type
_entity.pdbx_description
1 polymer ?
#
loop_
_entity_poly.entity_id
_entity_poly.type
_entity_poly.pdbx_seq_one_letter_code
_entity_poly.pdbx_strand_id
1 'polypeptide(L)'
;LGEGKKILEACSYPPDGFRGMGLARAQGYGIPKLRDKYLKHHSKQIEIYFQIESKEGVENIEKIFSLPIHGYFIGPYDLSASLGDPGNFKAEAFIKAEEKVMKAAEKSSIQKGFHLVEPIAADLKDLKKRGYNKIAFSVDIRMLHSIAELPFLSP
;
A
#
# COMPACT_ATOMS: atom_id res chain seq x y z
N LEU A 1 -5.30 -0.41 -15.79
CA LEU A 1 -4.70 -1.74 -16.09
C LEU A 1 -3.28 -1.65 -16.63
N GLY A 2 -3.00 -0.79 -17.62
CA GLY A 2 -1.67 -0.69 -18.24
C GLY A 2 -0.57 -0.35 -17.22
N GLU A 3 -0.84 0.55 -16.29
CA GLU A 3 0.10 0.90 -15.21
C GLU A 3 0.43 -0.29 -14.29
N GLY A 4 -0.58 -0.95 -13.72
CA GLY A 4 -0.37 -2.09 -12.84
C GLY A 4 0.43 -3.23 -13.48
N LYS A 5 0.17 -3.56 -14.76
CA LYS A 5 0.97 -4.57 -15.49
C LYS A 5 2.42 -4.13 -15.66
N LYS A 6 2.65 -2.88 -16.05
CA LYS A 6 4.01 -2.33 -16.20
C LYS A 6 4.80 -2.39 -14.89
N ILE A 7 4.15 -2.15 -13.74
CA ILE A 7 4.79 -2.27 -12.42
C ILE A 7 5.23 -3.71 -12.16
N LEU A 8 4.35 -4.70 -12.40
CA LEU A 8 4.67 -6.12 -12.21
C LEU A 8 5.86 -6.56 -13.07
N GLU A 9 5.85 -6.17 -14.34
CA GLU A 9 6.93 -6.48 -15.29
C GLU A 9 8.24 -5.75 -14.92
N ALA A 10 8.17 -4.53 -14.39
CA ALA A 10 9.35 -3.79 -13.93
C ALA A 10 10.01 -4.42 -12.69
N CYS A 11 9.25 -5.15 -11.87
CA CYS A 11 9.75 -5.85 -10.68
C CYS A 11 10.35 -7.23 -10.98
N SER A 12 10.05 -7.80 -12.16
CA SER A 12 10.40 -9.17 -12.53
C SER A 12 11.53 -9.22 -13.56
N TYR A 13 12.45 -10.17 -13.40
CA TYR A 13 13.46 -10.45 -14.43
C TYR A 13 12.83 -11.16 -15.64
N PRO A 14 13.47 -11.11 -16.83
CA PRO A 14 13.06 -11.94 -17.96
C PRO A 14 12.99 -13.43 -17.58
N PRO A 15 12.03 -14.19 -18.12
CA PRO A 15 11.05 -13.81 -19.15
C PRO A 15 9.78 -13.12 -18.62
N ASP A 16 9.58 -13.06 -17.30
CA ASP A 16 8.32 -12.59 -16.68
C ASP A 16 8.21 -11.05 -16.62
N GLY A 17 9.27 -10.34 -17.00
CA GLY A 17 9.34 -8.89 -16.97
C GLY A 17 10.60 -8.34 -17.63
N PHE A 18 10.89 -7.07 -17.37
CA PHE A 18 12.00 -6.34 -17.99
C PHE A 18 12.94 -5.69 -16.97
N ARG A 19 12.95 -6.16 -15.72
CA ARG A 19 13.86 -5.67 -14.70
C ARG A 19 15.33 -5.83 -15.14
N GLY A 20 16.07 -4.72 -15.14
CA GLY A 20 17.50 -4.72 -15.40
C GLY A 20 18.32 -5.38 -14.28
N MET A 21 19.36 -6.12 -14.63
CA MET A 21 20.28 -6.72 -13.67
C MET A 21 21.44 -5.75 -13.38
N GLY A 22 21.36 -5.03 -12.25
CA GLY A 22 22.48 -4.25 -11.71
C GLY A 22 23.19 -4.99 -10.58
N LEU A 23 24.52 -5.04 -10.61
CA LEU A 23 25.30 -5.67 -9.53
C LEU A 23 25.40 -4.75 -8.31
N ALA A 24 24.43 -4.87 -7.40
CA ALA A 24 24.33 -4.00 -6.22
C ALA A 24 23.97 -4.79 -4.93
N ARG A 25 23.51 -4.06 -3.91
CA ARG A 25 23.17 -4.58 -2.57
C ARG A 25 22.34 -5.85 -2.55
N ALA A 26 21.23 -5.88 -3.29
CA ALA A 26 20.24 -6.96 -3.21
C ALA A 26 20.82 -8.34 -3.53
N GLN A 27 21.78 -8.40 -4.45
CA GLN A 27 22.44 -9.62 -4.90
C GLN A 27 23.86 -9.79 -4.34
N GLY A 28 24.22 -9.03 -3.31
CA GLY A 28 25.53 -9.14 -2.64
C GLY A 28 26.69 -8.60 -3.47
N TYR A 29 26.50 -7.48 -4.17
CA TYR A 29 27.56 -6.77 -4.90
C TYR A 29 28.32 -7.61 -5.94
N GLY A 30 27.66 -8.61 -6.51
CA GLY A 30 28.25 -9.47 -7.55
C GLY A 30 28.98 -10.70 -7.03
N ILE A 31 29.05 -10.93 -5.72
CA ILE A 31 29.62 -12.15 -5.13
C ILE A 31 28.84 -13.36 -5.69
N PRO A 32 29.49 -14.30 -6.41
CA PRO A 32 28.78 -15.31 -7.22
C PRO A 32 27.73 -16.11 -6.44
N LYS A 33 28.11 -16.64 -5.28
CA LYS A 33 27.22 -17.45 -4.43
C LYS A 33 25.99 -16.66 -3.94
N LEU A 34 26.16 -15.37 -3.60
CA LEU A 34 25.07 -14.52 -3.11
C LEU A 34 24.16 -14.09 -4.26
N ARG A 35 24.75 -13.71 -5.40
CA ARG A 35 24.03 -13.39 -6.62
C ARG A 35 23.16 -14.55 -7.07
N ASP A 36 23.73 -15.75 -7.17
CA ASP A 36 23.01 -16.92 -7.66
C ASP A 36 21.87 -17.31 -6.71
N LYS A 37 22.09 -17.19 -5.40
CA LYS A 37 21.02 -17.38 -4.40
C LYS A 37 19.91 -16.35 -4.56
N TYR A 38 20.25 -15.08 -4.79
CA TYR A 38 19.28 -14.02 -5.00
C TYR A 38 18.43 -14.26 -6.26
N LEU A 39 19.09 -14.53 -7.40
CA LEU A 39 18.40 -14.75 -8.68
C LEU A 39 17.50 -15.98 -8.63
N LYS A 40 17.94 -17.08 -8.01
CA LYS A 40 17.13 -18.31 -7.93
C LYS A 40 15.93 -18.19 -6.99
N HIS A 41 16.05 -17.42 -5.91
CA HIS A 41 15.07 -17.41 -4.81
C HIS A 41 14.54 -16.01 -4.48
N HIS A 42 15.38 -15.14 -3.93
CA HIS A 42 14.93 -13.87 -3.33
C HIS A 42 14.30 -12.91 -4.34
N SER A 43 14.76 -12.91 -5.60
CA SER A 43 14.19 -12.06 -6.65
C SER A 43 12.72 -12.38 -6.95
N LYS A 44 12.26 -13.59 -6.62
CA LYS A 44 10.88 -14.06 -6.79
C LYS A 44 9.99 -13.81 -5.57
N GLN A 45 10.52 -13.19 -4.51
CA GLN A 45 9.84 -12.94 -3.25
C GLN A 45 9.53 -11.44 -3.06
N ILE A 46 9.48 -10.68 -4.14
CA ILE A 46 9.17 -9.25 -4.09
C ILE A 46 7.66 -9.10 -3.91
N GLU A 47 7.25 -8.59 -2.75
CA GLU A 47 5.86 -8.25 -2.52
C GLU A 47 5.52 -6.91 -3.18
N ILE A 48 4.34 -6.85 -3.79
CA ILE A 48 3.85 -5.68 -4.52
C ILE A 48 2.50 -5.30 -3.92
N TYR A 49 2.43 -4.07 -3.41
CA TYR A 49 1.23 -3.46 -2.86
C TYR A 49 0.90 -2.22 -3.68
N PHE A 50 -0.34 -2.10 -4.13
CA PHE A 50 -0.78 -0.90 -4.83
C PHE A 50 -1.46 0.07 -3.87
N GLN A 51 -1.19 1.36 -4.08
CA GLN A 51 -1.89 2.41 -3.37
C GLN A 51 -3.19 2.73 -4.11
N ILE A 52 -4.32 2.66 -3.40
CA ILE A 52 -5.65 3.00 -3.90
C ILE A 52 -6.01 4.37 -3.35
N GLU A 53 -5.83 5.37 -4.20
CA GLU A 53 -5.87 6.78 -3.79
C GLU A 53 -6.57 7.70 -4.78
N SER A 54 -7.21 7.14 -5.80
CA SER A 54 -7.92 7.92 -6.81
C SER A 54 -9.30 7.36 -7.10
N LYS A 55 -10.21 8.24 -7.49
CA LYS A 55 -11.55 7.88 -7.97
C LYS A 55 -11.46 6.87 -9.13
N GLU A 56 -10.55 7.09 -10.09
CA GLU A 56 -10.32 6.18 -11.21
C GLU A 56 -9.83 4.79 -10.73
N GLY A 57 -8.95 4.75 -9.73
CA GLY A 57 -8.49 3.50 -9.11
C GLY A 57 -9.64 2.70 -8.50
N VAL A 58 -10.52 3.38 -7.75
CA VAL A 58 -11.72 2.79 -7.16
C VAL A 58 -12.72 2.33 -8.23
N GLU A 59 -12.86 3.07 -9.32
CA GLU A 59 -13.70 2.68 -10.47
C GLU A 59 -13.21 1.38 -11.13
N ASN A 60 -11.89 1.19 -11.20
CA ASN A 60 -11.25 0.03 -11.84
C ASN A 60 -10.85 -1.09 -10.87
N ILE A 61 -11.27 -1.05 -9.60
CA ILE A 61 -10.69 -1.86 -8.52
C ILE A 61 -10.71 -3.37 -8.78
N GLU A 62 -11.78 -3.91 -9.36
CA GLU A 62 -11.90 -5.35 -9.67
C GLU A 62 -10.83 -5.79 -10.68
N LYS A 63 -10.56 -4.93 -11.69
CA LYS A 63 -9.50 -5.18 -12.67
C LYS A 63 -8.12 -5.08 -12.03
N ILE A 64 -7.93 -4.14 -11.11
CA ILE A 64 -6.67 -3.97 -10.37
C ILE A 64 -6.41 -5.22 -9.51
N PHE A 65 -7.40 -5.69 -8.76
CA PHE A 65 -7.27 -6.86 -7.88
C PHE A 65 -7.25 -8.21 -8.61
N SER A 66 -7.56 -8.23 -9.91
CA SER A 66 -7.30 -9.39 -10.77
C SER A 66 -5.81 -9.58 -11.14
N LEU A 67 -4.97 -8.57 -10.88
CA LEU A 67 -3.53 -8.65 -11.11
C LEU A 67 -2.84 -9.44 -9.98
N PRO A 68 -1.69 -10.10 -10.23
CA PRO A 68 -0.95 -10.85 -9.22
C PRO A 68 -0.20 -9.95 -8.24
N ILE A 69 -0.95 -9.21 -7.41
CA ILE A 69 -0.42 -8.37 -6.32
C ILE A 69 -0.60 -9.04 -4.96
N HIS A 70 0.19 -8.60 -3.99
CA HIS A 70 0.18 -9.16 -2.63
C HIS A 70 -0.80 -8.44 -1.71
N GLY A 71 -1.13 -7.19 -2.02
CA GLY A 71 -2.04 -6.38 -1.22
C GLY A 71 -2.26 -5.01 -1.82
N TYR A 72 -2.96 -4.18 -1.07
CA TYR A 72 -3.11 -2.77 -1.37
C TYR A 72 -3.01 -1.94 -0.09
N PHE A 73 -2.86 -0.63 -0.23
CA PHE A 73 -3.08 0.34 0.84
C PHE A 73 -4.06 1.40 0.36
N ILE A 74 -5.05 1.76 1.19
CA ILE A 74 -5.77 3.04 0.99
C ILE A 74 -4.88 4.17 1.48
N GLY A 75 -4.63 5.13 0.59
CA GLY A 75 -4.08 6.45 0.92
C GLY A 75 -5.25 7.40 1.17
N PRO A 76 -5.69 7.62 2.42
CA PRO A 76 -6.98 8.24 2.68
C PRO A 76 -7.02 9.72 2.29
N TYR A 77 -5.93 10.47 2.48
CA TYR A 77 -5.86 11.87 2.10
C TYR A 77 -5.99 12.06 0.59
N ASP A 78 -5.16 11.39 -0.19
CA ASP A 78 -5.22 11.46 -1.65
C ASP A 78 -6.55 10.93 -2.20
N LEU A 79 -7.10 9.84 -1.63
CA LEU A 79 -8.42 9.34 -2.02
C LEU A 79 -9.52 10.37 -1.76
N SER A 80 -9.55 10.96 -0.56
CA SER A 80 -10.54 11.99 -0.21
C SER A 80 -10.43 13.23 -1.12
N ALA A 81 -9.20 13.63 -1.47
CA ALA A 81 -8.96 14.72 -2.39
C ALA A 81 -9.42 14.38 -3.81
N SER A 82 -9.14 13.17 -4.30
CA SER A 82 -9.60 12.69 -5.61
C SER A 82 -11.12 12.57 -5.71
N LEU A 83 -11.80 12.39 -4.57
CA LEU A 83 -13.27 12.37 -4.47
C LEU A 83 -13.89 13.76 -4.30
N GLY A 84 -13.07 14.81 -4.17
CA GLY A 84 -13.50 16.20 -4.13
C GLY A 84 -13.72 16.79 -2.73
N ASP A 85 -13.36 16.08 -1.66
CA ASP A 85 -13.47 16.57 -0.28
C ASP A 85 -12.22 16.20 0.55
N PRO A 86 -11.09 16.91 0.34
CA PRO A 86 -9.81 16.58 0.96
C PRO A 86 -9.86 16.55 2.49
N GLY A 87 -9.43 15.43 3.08
CA GLY A 87 -9.36 15.22 4.53
C GLY A 87 -10.68 14.82 5.19
N ASN A 88 -11.80 14.82 4.47
CA ASN A 88 -13.09 14.41 5.02
C ASN A 88 -13.36 12.91 4.84
N PHE A 89 -12.83 12.09 5.75
CA PHE A 89 -13.02 10.63 5.70
C PHE A 89 -14.42 10.18 6.13
N LYS A 90 -15.28 11.10 6.58
CA LYS A 90 -16.68 10.84 6.92
C LYS A 90 -17.63 11.16 5.77
N ALA A 91 -17.14 11.73 4.68
CA ALA A 91 -17.94 12.01 3.49
C ALA A 91 -18.51 10.70 2.93
N GLU A 92 -19.77 10.74 2.49
CA GLU A 92 -20.46 9.59 1.90
C GLU A 92 -19.68 9.01 0.70
N ALA A 93 -19.06 9.88 -0.10
CA ALA A 93 -18.23 9.47 -1.23
C ALA A 93 -17.01 8.64 -0.79
N PHE A 94 -16.33 9.03 0.30
CA PHE A 94 -15.18 8.31 0.82
C PHE A 94 -15.59 6.94 1.37
N ILE A 95 -16.65 6.89 2.18
CA ILE A 95 -17.18 5.66 2.76
C ILE A 95 -17.56 4.67 1.66
N LYS A 96 -18.32 5.11 0.64
CA LYS A 96 -18.70 4.26 -0.50
C LYS A 96 -17.50 3.77 -1.31
N ALA A 97 -16.49 4.62 -1.49
CA ALA A 97 -15.26 4.25 -2.19
C ALA A 97 -14.50 3.16 -1.42
N GLU A 98 -14.35 3.35 -0.11
CA GLU A 98 -13.71 2.38 0.78
C GLU A 98 -14.46 1.04 0.80
N GLU A 99 -15.79 1.06 0.97
CA GLU A 99 -16.63 -0.14 0.94
C GLU A 99 -16.49 -0.90 -0.38
N LYS A 100 -16.47 -0.18 -1.50
CA LYS A 100 -16.28 -0.79 -2.83
C LYS A 100 -14.92 -1.49 -2.93
N VAL A 101 -13.86 -0.86 -2.42
CA VAL A 101 -12.51 -1.46 -2.39
C VAL A 101 -12.48 -2.70 -1.52
N MET A 102 -13.05 -2.62 -0.31
CA MET A 102 -13.11 -3.73 0.63
C MET A 102 -13.86 -4.92 0.07
N LYS A 103 -15.03 -4.68 -0.54
CA LYS A 103 -15.84 -5.71 -1.20
C LYS A 103 -15.13 -6.37 -2.38
N ALA A 104 -14.39 -5.61 -3.18
CA ALA A 104 -13.58 -6.19 -4.25
C ALA A 104 -12.47 -7.09 -3.69
N ALA A 105 -11.85 -6.70 -2.57
CA ALA A 105 -10.80 -7.47 -1.92
C ALA A 105 -11.29 -8.79 -1.33
N GLU A 106 -12.57 -8.92 -0.94
CA GLU A 106 -13.15 -10.18 -0.41
C GLU A 106 -13.04 -11.36 -1.38
N LYS A 107 -13.01 -11.08 -2.69
CA LYS A 107 -12.88 -12.10 -3.74
C LYS A 107 -11.45 -12.59 -3.93
N SER A 108 -10.50 -12.04 -3.17
CA SER A 108 -9.07 -12.24 -3.37
C SER A 108 -8.38 -12.53 -2.03
N SER A 109 -7.21 -13.17 -2.08
CA SER A 109 -6.37 -13.45 -0.91
C SER A 109 -5.39 -12.31 -0.59
N ILE A 110 -5.56 -11.14 -1.21
CA ILE A 110 -4.63 -10.01 -1.08
C ILE A 110 -4.77 -9.36 0.30
N GLN A 111 -3.65 -8.85 0.82
CA GLN A 111 -3.61 -8.12 2.08
C GLN A 111 -4.34 -6.78 1.97
N LYS A 112 -5.08 -6.42 3.02
CA LYS A 112 -5.92 -5.22 3.09
C LYS A 112 -5.21 -4.17 3.93
N GLY A 113 -4.63 -3.19 3.26
CA GLY A 113 -3.84 -2.13 3.86
C GLY A 113 -4.59 -0.82 4.05
N PHE A 114 -4.27 -0.11 5.13
CA PHE A 114 -4.71 1.26 5.36
C PHE A 114 -3.58 2.09 5.97
N HIS A 115 -3.39 3.32 5.50
CA HIS A 115 -2.48 4.27 6.12
C HIS A 115 -3.23 5.14 7.14
N LEU A 116 -3.05 4.85 8.42
CA LEU A 116 -3.59 5.68 9.51
C LEU A 116 -2.58 6.76 9.85
N VAL A 117 -2.72 7.95 9.29
CA VAL A 117 -1.69 9.01 9.40
C VAL A 117 -1.59 9.60 10.80
N GLU A 118 -2.72 9.89 11.44
CA GLU A 118 -2.73 10.46 12.79
C GLU A 118 -2.43 9.37 13.83
N PRO A 119 -1.53 9.61 14.79
CA PRO A 119 -1.05 8.59 15.74
C PRO A 119 -2.07 8.30 16.86
N ILE A 120 -3.33 8.06 16.51
CA ILE A 120 -4.44 7.78 17.43
C ILE A 120 -4.58 6.27 17.59
N ALA A 121 -4.05 5.71 18.68
CA ALA A 121 -4.05 4.27 18.92
C ALA A 121 -5.46 3.65 19.00
N ALA A 122 -6.48 4.43 19.36
CA ALA A 122 -7.87 3.95 19.43
C ALA A 122 -8.40 3.53 18.05
N ASP A 123 -8.03 4.25 16.99
CA ASP A 123 -8.52 4.04 15.63
C ASP A 123 -8.05 2.71 15.02
N LEU A 124 -6.95 2.14 15.56
CA LEU A 124 -6.48 0.80 15.17
C LEU A 124 -7.55 -0.28 15.39
N LYS A 125 -8.35 -0.16 16.45
CA LYS A 125 -9.41 -1.13 16.74
C LYS A 125 -10.50 -1.07 15.68
N ASP A 126 -10.86 0.12 15.24
CA ASP A 126 -11.93 0.31 14.26
C ASP A 126 -11.47 -0.08 12.85
N LEU A 127 -10.23 0.20 12.48
CA LEU A 127 -9.63 -0.32 11.24
C LEU A 127 -9.60 -1.85 11.20
N LYS A 128 -9.19 -2.49 12.31
CA LYS A 128 -9.20 -3.96 12.40
C LYS A 128 -10.61 -4.53 12.27
N LYS A 129 -11.61 -3.93 12.94
CA LYS A 129 -13.02 -4.33 12.83
C LYS A 129 -13.55 -4.20 11.41
N ARG A 130 -13.14 -3.16 10.68
CA ARG A 130 -13.49 -2.97 9.26
C ARG A 130 -12.84 -4.01 8.34
N GLY A 131 -11.81 -4.72 8.81
CA GLY A 131 -11.20 -5.85 8.11
C GLY A 131 -9.80 -5.59 7.56
N TYR A 132 -9.16 -4.47 7.92
CA TYR A 132 -7.77 -4.21 7.56
C TYR A 132 -6.82 -5.07 8.41
N ASN A 133 -5.87 -5.73 7.74
CA ASN A 133 -4.87 -6.59 8.37
C ASN A 133 -3.42 -6.11 8.18
N LYS A 134 -3.22 -5.06 7.37
CA LYS A 134 -1.98 -4.28 7.29
C LYS A 134 -2.32 -2.84 7.62
N ILE A 135 -1.74 -2.29 8.67
CA ILE A 135 -1.97 -0.89 9.04
C ILE A 135 -0.61 -0.21 9.11
N ALA A 136 -0.38 0.76 8.23
CA ALA A 136 0.73 1.68 8.36
C ALA A 136 0.30 2.72 9.41
N PHE A 137 0.84 2.58 10.62
CA PHE A 137 0.47 3.43 11.74
C PHE A 137 1.38 4.66 11.79
N SER A 138 0.79 5.78 11.40
CA SER A 138 1.36 7.12 11.36
C SER A 138 2.65 7.23 10.55
N VAL A 139 3.29 8.38 10.68
CA VAL A 139 4.61 8.71 10.14
C VAL A 139 5.44 9.32 11.25
N ASP A 140 6.75 9.15 11.18
CA ASP A 140 7.71 9.66 12.17
C ASP A 140 7.49 11.15 12.49
N ILE A 141 7.29 11.98 11.47
CA ILE A 141 7.05 13.41 11.62
C ILE A 141 5.78 13.73 12.43
N ARG A 142 4.71 12.94 12.27
CA ARG A 142 3.45 13.12 13.01
C ARG A 142 3.61 12.62 14.44
N MET A 143 4.23 11.45 14.63
CA MET A 143 4.50 10.91 15.97
C MET A 143 5.36 11.86 16.80
N LEU A 144 6.45 12.36 16.23
CA LEU A 144 7.37 13.29 16.90
C LEU A 144 6.66 14.60 17.25
N HIS A 145 5.92 15.17 16.30
CA HIS A 145 5.15 16.38 16.55
C HIS A 145 4.09 16.18 17.65
N SER A 146 3.26 15.13 17.56
CA SER A 146 2.21 14.87 18.54
C SER A 146 2.75 14.69 19.95
N ILE A 147 3.92 14.05 20.12
CA ILE A 147 4.57 13.91 21.44
C ILE A 147 5.16 15.25 21.90
N ALA A 148 5.77 16.02 21.00
CA ALA A 148 6.36 17.31 21.33
C ALA A 148 5.32 18.37 21.75
N GLU A 149 4.07 18.25 21.30
CA GLU A 149 2.99 19.15 21.70
C GLU A 149 2.40 18.85 23.10
N LEU A 150 2.52 17.62 23.61
CA LEU A 150 1.89 17.20 24.87
C LEU A 150 2.15 18.15 26.07
N PRO A 151 3.37 18.67 26.30
CA PRO A 151 3.64 19.59 27.41
C PRO A 151 2.88 20.92 27.30
N PHE A 152 2.44 21.31 26.10
CA PHE A 152 1.74 22.57 25.83
C PHE A 152 0.22 22.41 25.78
N LEU A 153 -0.28 21.16 25.79
CA LEU A 153 -1.72 20.84 25.76
C LEU A 153 -2.32 20.63 27.16
N SER A 154 -1.50 20.63 28.20
CA SER A 154 -1.95 20.62 29.59
C SER A 154 -1.96 22.05 30.14
N PRO A 155 -3.08 22.55 30.71
CA PRO A 155 -3.15 23.87 31.32
C PRO A 155 -2.27 24.00 32.57
#